data_AF-A0A3D0KEU3-F1
#
_entry.id   AF-A0A3D0KEU3-F1
#
_cell.length_a   1.000
_cell.length_b   1.000
_cell.length_c   1.000
_cell.angle_alpha   90.00
_cell.angle_beta   90.00
_cell.angle_gamma   90.00
#
_symmetry.space_group_name_H-M   'P 1'
#
loop_
_entity.id
_entity.type
_entity.pdbx_description
1 polymer ?
#
loop_
_entity_poly.entity_id
_entity_poly.type
_entity_poly.pdbx_seq_one_letter_code
_entity_poly.pdbx_strand_id
1 'polypeptide(L)'
;MAFRFQRRISLVPGVRLNISKRGVGLSVGPRDASVSMGPRGIHAHAGLPGTGLAYRTQLSSSRRASSKEQASAHSTPTTLEARIGQGESLGLQLSVKKDGNVRYLFEDDTPLSDQDVRWLRRHARDAIRAQLKTLCDELNADIVRLGQLHHDTPSPHCRGYTPRHFAEPAPTPPTPIPLSWWKALWPPARRQHEADNTRRQTQFNNDYRAWGGDLNDRPAGPLSQSWL
;
A
#
# COMPACT_ATOMS: atom_id res chain seq x y z
N MET A 1 16.75 16.68 43.75
CA MET A 1 16.71 17.70 42.68
C MET A 1 17.49 17.15 41.48
N ALA A 2 16.85 16.58 40.46
CA ALA A 2 17.56 16.00 39.32
C ALA A 2 17.12 16.67 38.02
N PHE A 3 18.07 16.99 37.14
CA PHE A 3 17.80 17.54 35.82
C PHE A 3 16.92 16.60 35.00
N ARG A 4 15.82 17.13 34.47
CA ARG A 4 14.87 16.39 33.63
C ARG A 4 15.06 16.84 32.18
N PHE A 5 15.59 15.98 31.33
CA PHE A 5 15.67 16.23 29.90
C PHE A 5 14.32 15.94 29.23
N GLN A 6 13.72 16.99 28.65
CA GLN A 6 12.54 16.91 27.79
C GLN A 6 12.70 17.91 26.64
N ARG A 7 12.63 17.43 25.40
CA ARG A 7 12.70 18.26 24.19
C ARG A 7 11.47 18.01 23.32
N ARG A 8 10.74 19.09 22.97
CA ARG A 8 9.60 19.04 22.03
C ARG A 8 10.04 19.65 20.70
N ILE A 9 9.87 18.93 19.61
CA ILE A 9 10.21 19.36 18.25
C ILE A 9 8.92 19.35 17.43
N SER A 10 8.56 20.48 16.83
CA SER A 10 7.45 20.54 15.86
C SER A 10 8.00 20.21 14.48
N LEU A 11 7.45 19.18 13.82
CA LEU A 11 7.91 18.77 12.49
C LEU A 11 7.13 19.52 11.41
N VAL A 12 5.80 19.49 11.52
CA VAL A 12 4.85 20.18 10.65
C VAL A 12 3.66 20.68 11.50
N PRO A 13 2.82 21.61 11.01
CA PRO A 13 1.60 22.00 11.69
C PRO A 13 0.76 20.78 12.07
N GLY A 14 0.46 20.61 13.36
CA GLY A 14 -0.28 19.47 13.87
C GLY A 14 0.55 18.22 14.22
N VAL A 15 1.85 18.14 13.89
CA VAL A 15 2.71 17.00 14.28
C VAL A 15 3.86 17.44 15.17
N ARG A 16 3.92 16.87 16.38
CA ARG A 16 4.91 17.21 17.41
C ARG A 16 5.59 15.95 17.94
N LEU A 17 6.91 15.96 17.97
CA LEU A 17 7.75 14.93 18.57
C LEU A 17 8.16 15.35 19.99
N ASN A 18 8.04 14.45 20.97
CA ASN A 18 8.43 14.66 22.36
C ASN A 18 9.50 13.64 22.75
N ILE A 19 10.70 14.10 23.07
CA ILE A 19 11.84 13.28 23.44
C ILE A 19 12.08 13.47 24.94
N SER A 20 12.08 12.39 25.71
CA SER A 20 12.30 12.41 27.16
C SER A 20 13.14 11.23 27.61
N LYS A 21 13.60 11.23 28.87
CA LYS A 21 14.28 10.06 29.48
C LYS A 21 13.48 8.75 29.36
N ARG A 22 12.15 8.82 29.27
CA ARG A 22 11.27 7.64 29.18
C ARG A 22 11.10 7.11 27.75
N GLY A 23 11.57 7.84 26.73
CA GLY A 23 11.41 7.49 25.33
C GLY A 23 10.89 8.65 24.48
N VAL A 24 10.69 8.33 23.20
CA VAL A 24 10.15 9.22 22.17
C VAL A 24 8.63 9.04 22.08
N GLY A 25 7.89 10.14 21.96
CA GLY A 25 6.46 10.15 21.70
C GLY A 25 6.12 11.10 20.55
N LEU A 26 5.05 10.79 19.83
CA LEU A 26 4.55 11.55 18.69
C LEU A 26 3.14 12.04 19.00
N SER A 27 2.80 13.28 18.67
CA SER A 27 1.43 13.81 18.73
C SER A 27 1.03 14.30 17.36
N VAL A 28 -0.14 13.87 16.88
CA VAL A 28 -0.68 14.17 15.56
C VAL A 28 -2.09 14.74 15.72
N GLY A 29 -2.34 15.91 15.15
CA GLY A 29 -3.66 16.54 15.06
C GLY A 29 -3.69 18.00 15.56
N PRO A 30 -4.73 18.75 15.15
CA PRO A 30 -4.98 20.11 15.62
C PRO A 30 -5.36 20.15 17.11
N ARG A 31 -5.47 21.37 17.65
CA ARG A 31 -5.99 21.59 19.00
C ARG A 31 -7.39 20.96 19.09
N ASP A 32 -7.65 20.26 20.19
CA ASP A 32 -8.94 19.62 20.49
C ASP A 32 -9.35 18.44 19.58
N ALA A 33 -8.52 18.01 18.63
CA ALA A 33 -8.68 16.74 17.90
C ALA A 33 -7.31 16.12 17.61
N SER A 34 -6.65 15.60 18.65
CA SER A 34 -5.28 15.09 18.54
C SER A 34 -5.10 13.71 19.15
N VAL A 35 -4.20 12.94 18.56
CA VAL A 35 -3.78 11.63 19.06
C VAL A 35 -2.32 11.72 19.46
N SER A 36 -2.00 11.31 20.68
CA SER A 36 -0.64 11.22 21.19
C SER A 36 -0.26 9.77 21.40
N MET A 37 0.91 9.39 20.89
CA MET A 37 1.51 8.06 20.98
C MET A 37 2.82 8.18 21.75
N GLY A 38 3.08 7.30 22.70
CA GLY A 38 4.35 7.33 23.44
C GLY A 38 4.53 6.14 24.38
N PRO A 39 5.55 6.16 25.25
CA PRO A 39 5.88 5.05 26.15
C PRO A 39 4.81 4.73 27.20
N ARG A 40 3.78 5.58 27.35
CA ARG A 40 2.60 5.35 28.20
C ARG A 40 1.37 4.86 27.42
N GLY A 41 1.54 4.61 26.13
CA GLY A 41 0.48 4.19 25.22
C GLY A 41 -0.11 5.33 24.39
N ILE A 42 -1.28 5.05 23.80
CA ILE A 42 -1.95 5.93 22.84
C ILE A 42 -3.10 6.65 23.57
N HIS A 43 -3.11 7.98 23.53
CA HIS A 43 -4.19 8.80 24.04
C HIS A 43 -4.82 9.61 22.91
N ALA A 44 -6.13 9.55 22.78
CA ALA A 44 -6.90 10.46 21.94
C ALA A 44 -7.52 11.58 22.77
N HIS A 45 -7.53 12.77 22.20
CA HIS A 45 -8.10 13.99 22.73
C HIS A 45 -9.14 14.49 21.74
N ALA A 46 -10.38 14.65 22.20
CA ALA A 46 -11.48 15.23 21.45
C ALA A 46 -12.13 16.31 22.31
N GLY A 47 -12.23 17.53 21.84
CA GLY A 47 -12.81 18.65 22.57
C GLY A 47 -13.61 19.55 21.65
N LEU A 48 -14.63 20.19 22.22
CA LEU A 48 -15.44 21.16 21.50
C LEU A 48 -14.87 22.57 21.78
N PRO A 49 -14.43 23.30 20.75
CA PRO A 49 -13.85 24.62 20.94
C PRO A 49 -14.92 25.58 21.49
N GLY A 50 -14.54 26.41 22.47
CA GLY A 50 -15.43 27.43 23.05
C GLY A 50 -16.40 26.95 24.13
N THR A 51 -16.57 25.63 24.34
CA THR A 51 -17.51 25.09 25.35
C THR A 51 -16.82 24.65 26.65
N GLY A 52 -15.48 24.55 26.65
CA GLY A 52 -14.72 24.00 27.77
C GLY A 52 -14.84 22.47 27.92
N LEU A 53 -15.58 21.79 27.04
CA LEU A 53 -15.77 20.35 27.09
C LEU A 53 -14.64 19.64 26.32
N ALA A 54 -13.85 18.84 27.04
CA ALA A 54 -12.80 18.01 26.47
C ALA A 54 -12.88 16.58 27.01
N TYR A 55 -12.79 15.61 26.10
CA TYR A 55 -12.76 14.19 26.37
C TYR A 55 -11.37 13.63 26.03
N ARG A 56 -10.80 12.86 26.95
CA ARG A 56 -9.52 12.18 26.77
C ARG A 56 -9.72 10.69 26.99
N THR A 57 -9.37 9.88 26.01
CA THR A 57 -9.43 8.42 26.11
C THR A 57 -8.08 7.79 25.85
N GLN A 58 -7.76 6.72 26.58
CA GLN A 58 -6.57 5.93 26.34
C GLN A 58 -6.93 4.73 25.46
N LEU A 59 -6.45 4.75 24.21
CA LEU A 59 -6.71 3.72 23.20
C LEU A 59 -5.86 2.46 23.42
N SER A 60 -4.75 2.57 24.15
CA SER A 60 -3.86 1.44 24.45
C SER A 60 -4.25 0.63 25.69
N SER A 61 -5.42 0.90 26.29
CA SER A 61 -5.97 -0.02 27.26
C SER A 61 -6.54 -1.19 26.47
N SER A 62 -5.73 -2.25 26.28
CA SER A 62 -6.34 -3.57 26.26
C SER A 62 -7.26 -3.57 27.48
N ARG A 63 -8.55 -3.82 27.29
CA ARG A 63 -9.39 -4.24 28.40
C ARG A 63 -8.54 -5.27 29.14
N ARG A 64 -8.11 -4.94 30.37
CA ARG A 64 -8.06 -5.98 31.39
C ARG A 64 -9.50 -6.45 31.46
N ALA A 65 -9.85 -7.38 30.58
CA ALA A 65 -10.78 -8.39 30.96
C ALA A 65 -10.12 -9.01 32.17
N SER A 66 -10.57 -8.58 33.35
CA SER A 66 -10.64 -9.46 34.49
C SER A 66 -11.50 -10.64 34.05
N SER A 67 -10.93 -11.56 33.27
CA SER A 67 -11.42 -12.91 33.14
C SER A 67 -11.07 -13.61 34.44
N LYS A 68 -11.81 -13.23 35.49
CA LYS A 68 -12.06 -14.11 36.61
C LYS A 68 -13.25 -14.96 36.19
N GLU A 69 -13.02 -15.91 35.29
CA GLU A 69 -13.92 -17.04 35.10
C GLU A 69 -13.21 -18.09 34.24
N GLN A 70 -13.21 -19.33 34.72
CA GLN A 70 -12.90 -20.58 34.02
C GLN A 70 -11.41 -20.86 33.75
N ALA A 71 -10.72 -21.12 34.85
CA ALA A 71 -9.74 -22.21 34.88
C ALA A 71 -10.48 -23.54 34.62
N SER A 72 -10.53 -23.95 33.35
CA SER A 72 -10.85 -25.31 32.96
C SER A 72 -9.86 -25.72 31.87
N ALA A 73 -8.87 -26.49 32.31
CA ALA A 73 -8.07 -27.46 31.56
C ALA A 73 -7.69 -27.11 30.12
N HIS A 74 -6.45 -26.69 29.90
CA HIS A 74 -5.47 -27.39 29.05
C HIS A 74 -4.08 -26.73 29.23
N SER A 75 -3.10 -27.58 29.53
CA SER A 75 -1.64 -27.35 29.66
C SER A 75 -1.17 -26.13 30.48
N THR A 76 -0.54 -26.40 31.62
CA THR A 76 0.48 -25.52 32.19
C THR A 76 1.51 -25.22 31.09
N PRO A 77 1.66 -23.97 30.59
CA PRO A 77 2.83 -23.68 29.79
C PRO A 77 4.00 -23.77 30.75
N THR A 78 4.83 -24.80 30.61
CA THR A 78 6.19 -24.79 31.17
C THR A 78 6.78 -23.44 30.77
N THR A 79 7.05 -22.59 31.75
CA THR A 79 7.50 -21.20 31.55
C THR A 79 8.65 -21.20 30.55
N LEU A 80 8.68 -20.23 29.63
CA LEU A 80 9.73 -20.13 28.60
C LEU A 80 11.14 -20.27 29.21
N GLU A 81 11.31 -19.76 30.43
CA GLU A 81 12.52 -19.88 31.26
C GLU A 81 12.97 -21.32 31.50
N ALA A 82 12.03 -22.21 31.84
CA ALA A 82 12.33 -23.61 32.15
C ALA A 82 12.65 -24.42 30.89
N ARG A 83 12.00 -24.11 29.77
CA ARG A 83 12.26 -24.74 28.46
C ARG A 83 13.64 -24.36 27.93
N ILE A 84 13.96 -23.07 27.92
CA ILE A 84 15.29 -22.58 27.52
C ILE A 84 16.37 -23.08 28.49
N GLY A 85 16.08 -23.14 29.80
CA GLY A 85 16.98 -23.69 30.81
C GLY A 85 17.29 -25.18 30.62
N GLN A 86 16.41 -25.93 29.95
CA GLN A 86 16.62 -27.33 29.53
C GLN A 86 17.38 -27.45 28.20
N GLY A 87 17.80 -26.34 27.59
CA GLY A 87 18.50 -26.31 26.31
C GLY A 87 17.58 -26.33 25.08
N GLU A 88 16.27 -26.16 25.27
CA GLU A 88 15.31 -26.10 24.17
C GLU A 88 15.46 -24.78 23.40
N SER A 89 15.66 -24.87 22.08
CA SER A 89 15.67 -23.70 21.20
C SER A 89 14.25 -23.47 20.67
N LEU A 90 13.66 -22.33 21.04
CA LEU A 90 12.29 -21.98 20.67
C LEU A 90 12.32 -20.91 19.57
N GLY A 91 11.66 -21.21 18.44
CA GLY A 91 11.39 -20.23 17.39
C GLY A 91 10.44 -19.14 17.91
N LEU A 92 10.89 -17.89 17.87
CA LEU A 92 10.10 -16.74 18.30
C LEU A 92 9.99 -15.74 17.15
N GLN A 93 8.77 -15.31 16.86
CA GLN A 93 8.49 -14.32 15.84
C GLN A 93 8.05 -13.00 16.46
N LEU A 94 8.64 -11.92 15.94
CA LEU A 94 8.32 -10.56 16.35
C LEU A 94 7.52 -9.87 15.24
N SER A 95 6.28 -9.51 15.52
CA SER A 95 5.39 -8.84 14.56
C SER A 95 5.11 -7.40 15.00
N VAL A 96 5.47 -6.43 14.16
CA VAL A 96 5.20 -5.01 14.40
C VAL A 96 3.97 -4.59 13.60
N LYS A 97 2.94 -4.12 14.31
CA LYS A 97 1.72 -3.60 13.68
C LYS A 97 1.93 -2.20 13.11
N LYS A 98 1.01 -1.79 12.22
CA LYS A 98 0.94 -0.42 11.66
C LYS A 98 0.84 0.69 12.73
N ASP A 99 0.31 0.37 13.91
CA ASP A 99 0.21 1.28 15.06
C ASP A 99 1.49 1.34 15.92
N GLY A 100 2.54 0.59 15.54
CA GLY A 100 3.80 0.49 16.25
C GLY A 100 3.78 -0.49 17.43
N ASN A 101 2.68 -1.21 17.67
CA ASN A 101 2.64 -2.23 18.71
C ASN A 101 3.38 -3.49 18.28
N VAL A 102 4.26 -3.96 19.15
CA VAL A 102 5.04 -5.20 18.95
C VAL A 102 4.32 -6.37 19.61
N ARG A 103 4.05 -7.42 18.82
CA ARG A 103 3.57 -8.71 19.29
C ARG A 103 4.71 -9.73 19.27
N TYR A 104 4.75 -10.57 20.30
CA TYR A 104 5.66 -11.70 20.40
C TYR A 104 4.82 -12.96 20.23
N LEU A 105 5.16 -13.74 19.22
CA LEU A 105 4.47 -14.98 18.86
C LEU A 105 5.50 -16.12 18.90
N PHE A 106 5.05 -17.33 19.21
CA PHE A 106 5.79 -18.53 18.87
C PHE A 106 5.71 -18.77 17.35
N GLU A 107 6.51 -19.70 16.85
CA GLU A 107 6.49 -20.10 15.44
C GLU A 107 5.10 -20.61 14.98
N ASP A 108 4.35 -21.23 15.89
CA ASP A 108 2.97 -21.70 15.66
C ASP A 108 1.91 -20.57 15.69
N ASP A 109 2.33 -19.31 15.51
CA ASP A 109 1.50 -18.09 15.61
C ASP A 109 0.78 -17.87 16.96
N THR A 110 1.09 -18.69 17.98
CA THR A 110 0.50 -18.57 19.30
C THR A 110 1.12 -17.39 20.07
N PRO A 111 0.31 -16.53 20.72
CA PRO A 111 0.84 -15.39 21.45
C PRO A 111 1.58 -15.82 22.71
N LEU A 112 2.74 -15.22 22.96
CA LEU A 112 3.48 -15.45 24.21
C LEU A 112 2.69 -14.94 25.41
N SER A 113 2.80 -15.66 26.53
CA SER A 113 2.22 -15.21 27.80
C SER A 113 2.90 -13.93 28.30
N ASP A 114 2.19 -13.13 29.09
CA ASP A 114 2.72 -11.91 29.69
C ASP A 114 3.98 -12.13 30.55
N GLN A 115 4.12 -13.31 31.15
CA GLN A 115 5.30 -13.68 31.94
C GLN A 115 6.49 -13.94 31.02
N ASP A 116 6.30 -14.72 29.96
CA ASP A 116 7.36 -15.05 29.00
C ASP A 116 7.84 -13.80 28.24
N VAL A 117 6.93 -12.90 27.86
CA VAL A 117 7.30 -11.62 27.24
C VAL A 117 8.17 -10.78 28.18
N ARG A 118 7.86 -10.74 29.49
CA ARG A 118 8.65 -9.98 30.47
C ARG A 118 10.05 -10.58 30.61
N TRP A 119 10.15 -11.90 30.67
CA TRP A 119 11.43 -12.58 30.74
C TRP A 119 12.25 -12.34 29.47
N LEU A 120 11.63 -12.52 28.29
CA LEU A 120 12.29 -12.31 27.00
C LEU A 120 12.82 -10.88 26.87
N ARG A 121 12.03 -9.87 27.26
CA ARG A 121 12.48 -8.46 27.27
C ARG A 121 13.62 -8.18 28.23
N ARG A 122 13.75 -8.98 29.30
CA ARG A 122 14.82 -8.84 30.30
C ARG A 122 16.12 -9.48 29.83
N HIS A 123 16.04 -10.68 29.24
CA HIS A 123 17.21 -11.49 28.91
C HIS A 123 17.66 -11.36 27.44
N ALA A 124 16.75 -11.05 26.51
CA ALA A 124 17.04 -10.91 25.08
C ALA A 124 16.84 -9.46 24.57
N ARG A 125 17.05 -8.46 25.45
CA ARG A 125 16.80 -7.05 25.14
C ARG A 125 17.56 -6.56 23.90
N ASP A 126 18.84 -6.88 23.82
CA ASP A 126 19.71 -6.36 22.76
C ASP A 126 19.41 -7.05 21.42
N ALA A 127 19.09 -8.34 21.44
CA ALA A 127 18.61 -9.07 20.27
C ALA A 127 17.30 -8.48 19.73
N ILE A 128 16.30 -8.25 20.61
CA ILE A 128 15.03 -7.60 20.22
C ILE A 128 15.29 -6.22 19.62
N ARG A 129 16.18 -5.42 20.25
CA ARG A 129 16.50 -4.08 19.75
C ARG A 129 17.18 -4.13 18.38
N ALA A 130 18.12 -5.06 18.18
CA ALA A 130 18.79 -5.24 16.91
C ALA A 130 17.79 -5.60 15.80
N GLN A 131 16.89 -6.56 16.07
CA GLN A 131 15.87 -6.97 15.10
C GLN A 131 14.89 -5.84 14.78
N LEU A 132 14.42 -5.09 15.78
CA LEU A 132 13.59 -3.90 15.56
C LEU A 132 14.32 -2.82 14.75
N LYS A 133 15.63 -2.64 14.98
CA LYS A 133 16.43 -1.70 14.19
C LYS A 133 16.50 -2.14 12.73
N THR A 134 16.77 -3.42 12.46
CA THR A 134 16.77 -3.97 11.10
C THR A 134 15.45 -3.72 10.38
N LEU A 135 14.32 -4.00 11.04
CA LEU A 135 12.99 -3.73 10.48
C LEU A 135 12.77 -2.24 10.19
N CYS A 136 13.22 -1.35 11.09
CA CYS A 136 13.15 0.09 10.84
C CYS A 136 14.01 0.51 9.64
N ASP A 137 15.22 -0.03 9.53
CA ASP A 137 16.14 0.28 8.43
C ASP A 137 15.57 -0.18 7.07
N GLU A 138 14.97 -1.37 7.01
CA GLU A 138 14.26 -1.87 5.82
C GLU A 138 13.10 -0.97 5.42
N LEU A 139 12.22 -0.63 6.35
CA LEU A 139 11.09 0.26 6.08
C LEU A 139 11.54 1.65 5.62
N ASN A 140 12.62 2.17 6.21
CA ASN A 140 13.20 3.45 5.78
C ASN A 140 13.79 3.36 4.37
N ALA A 141 14.44 2.24 4.03
CA ALA A 141 14.96 2.01 2.69
C ALA A 141 13.84 1.97 1.65
N ASP A 142 12.71 1.32 1.96
CA ASP A 142 11.54 1.29 1.10
C ASP A 142 10.94 2.68 0.87
N ILE A 143 10.83 3.49 1.93
CA ILE A 143 10.35 4.88 1.83
C ILE A 143 11.27 5.71 0.92
N VAL A 144 12.59 5.58 1.10
CA VAL A 144 13.57 6.27 0.26
C VAL A 144 13.43 5.84 -1.20
N ARG A 145 13.31 4.53 -1.45
CA ARG A 145 13.11 3.97 -2.78
C ARG A 145 11.84 4.51 -3.45
N LEU A 146 10.72 4.56 -2.74
CA LEU A 146 9.48 5.14 -3.24
C LEU A 146 9.66 6.63 -3.60
N GLY A 147 10.42 7.37 -2.79
CA GLY A 147 10.77 8.76 -3.07
C GLY A 147 11.61 8.92 -4.34
N GLN A 148 12.44 7.94 -4.69
CA GLN A 148 13.37 7.98 -5.82
C GLN A 148 12.81 7.37 -7.11
N LEU A 149 11.59 6.82 -7.10
CA LEU A 149 10.98 6.20 -8.29
C LEU A 149 10.95 7.13 -9.51
N HIS A 150 10.89 8.44 -9.28
CA HIS A 150 10.90 9.46 -10.33
C HIS A 150 12.26 9.66 -11.00
N HIS A 151 13.37 9.19 -10.42
CA HIS A 151 14.70 9.27 -11.05
C HIS A 151 14.77 8.43 -12.33
N ASP A 152 14.04 7.31 -12.38
CA ASP A 152 13.95 6.45 -13.56
C ASP A 152 12.89 6.95 -14.57
N THR A 153 12.12 7.98 -14.20
CA THR A 153 11.13 8.55 -15.10
C THR A 153 11.83 9.47 -16.10
N PRO A 154 11.75 9.19 -17.42
CA PRO A 154 12.35 10.07 -18.41
C PRO A 154 11.75 11.48 -18.29
N SER A 155 12.61 12.49 -18.46
CA SER A 155 12.20 13.89 -18.37
C SER A 155 10.96 14.16 -19.24
N PRO A 156 9.98 14.98 -18.78
CA PRO A 156 8.83 15.35 -19.60
C PRO A 156 9.22 16.09 -20.90
N HIS A 157 10.47 16.54 -21.01
CA HIS A 157 11.03 17.17 -22.20
C HIS A 157 11.75 16.18 -23.13
N CYS A 158 11.94 14.92 -22.73
CA CYS A 158 12.45 13.87 -23.59
C CYS A 158 11.40 13.50 -24.65
N ARG A 159 11.49 14.12 -25.82
CA ARG A 159 10.75 13.73 -27.02
C ARG A 159 11.42 12.52 -27.68
N GLY A 160 11.55 11.41 -26.95
CA GLY A 160 12.08 10.14 -27.46
C GLY A 160 11.08 9.34 -28.29
N TYR A 161 9.87 9.86 -28.49
CA TYR A 161 8.86 9.26 -29.33
C TYR A 161 9.07 9.69 -30.78
N THR A 162 9.69 8.82 -31.58
CA THR A 162 9.60 8.89 -33.04
C THR A 162 8.34 8.14 -33.47
N PRO A 163 7.32 8.83 -34.04
CA PRO A 163 6.16 8.15 -34.59
C PRO A 163 6.61 7.11 -35.62
N ARG A 164 6.42 5.83 -35.33
CA ARG A 164 6.64 4.77 -36.33
C ARG A 164 5.40 4.72 -37.22
N HIS A 165 5.59 5.06 -38.50
CA HIS A 165 4.56 4.84 -39.49
C HIS A 165 4.38 3.34 -39.71
N PHE A 166 3.13 2.89 -39.77
CA PHE A 166 2.82 1.53 -40.19
C PHE A 166 3.22 1.35 -41.66
N ALA A 167 3.83 0.21 -41.99
CA ALA A 167 4.22 -0.11 -43.36
C ALA A 167 3.00 -0.23 -44.29
N GLU A 168 1.85 -0.64 -43.75
CA GLU A 168 0.58 -0.72 -44.48
C GLU A 168 -0.39 0.36 -43.97
N PRO A 169 -0.94 1.21 -44.87
CA PRO A 169 -1.95 2.18 -44.49
C PRO A 169 -3.24 1.47 -44.06
N ALA A 170 -3.97 2.08 -43.12
CA ALA A 170 -5.28 1.58 -42.73
C ALA A 170 -6.21 1.50 -43.96
N PRO A 171 -7.10 0.49 -44.03
CA PRO A 171 -8.10 0.42 -45.09
C PRO A 171 -8.92 1.72 -45.11
N THR A 172 -9.22 2.24 -46.30
CA THR A 172 -10.02 3.47 -46.46
C THR A 172 -11.51 3.16 -46.31
N PRO A 173 -12.29 4.00 -45.61
CA PRO A 173 -13.72 3.78 -45.43
C PRO A 173 -14.48 3.82 -46.78
N PRO A 174 -15.45 2.93 -47.01
CA PRO A 174 -16.24 2.94 -48.24
C PRO A 174 -17.14 4.17 -48.27
N THR A 175 -17.09 4.94 -49.36
CA THR A 175 -18.02 6.04 -49.57
C THR A 175 -19.41 5.49 -49.90
N PRO A 176 -20.49 5.95 -49.25
CA PRO A 176 -21.84 5.48 -49.55
C PRO A 176 -22.21 5.89 -50.99
N ILE A 177 -22.64 4.92 -51.80
CA ILE A 177 -23.19 5.22 -53.12
C ILE A 177 -24.53 5.94 -52.89
N PRO A 178 -24.77 7.12 -53.50
CA PRO A 178 -26.04 7.81 -53.35
C PRO A 178 -27.16 7.04 -54.06
N LEU A 179 -28.31 6.91 -53.40
CA LEU A 179 -29.50 6.31 -53.99
C LEU A 179 -30.01 7.20 -55.13
N SER A 180 -30.14 6.65 -56.34
CA SER A 180 -30.83 7.35 -57.43
C SER A 180 -32.29 7.59 -57.02
N TRP A 181 -32.82 8.80 -57.25
CA TRP A 181 -34.15 9.21 -56.80
C TRP A 181 -35.28 8.26 -57.26
N TRP A 182 -35.16 7.65 -58.44
CA TRP A 182 -36.14 6.68 -58.95
C TRP A 182 -36.06 5.31 -58.25
N LYS A 183 -34.87 4.90 -57.78
CA LYS A 183 -34.70 3.67 -56.97
C LYS A 183 -35.27 3.83 -55.56
N ALA A 184 -35.43 5.07 -55.09
CA ALA A 184 -36.11 5.33 -53.83
C ALA A 184 -37.59 4.98 -53.92
N LEU A 185 -38.23 5.10 -55.08
CA LEU A 185 -39.66 4.82 -55.28
C LEU A 185 -39.98 3.31 -55.41
N TRP A 186 -38.97 2.44 -55.53
CA TRP A 186 -39.12 0.99 -55.66
C TRP A 186 -38.58 0.26 -54.42
N PRO A 187 -39.43 -0.19 -53.48
CA PRO A 187 -38.99 -0.77 -52.20
C PRO A 187 -37.99 -1.94 -52.32
N PRO A 188 -38.10 -2.87 -53.29
CA PRO A 188 -37.10 -3.95 -53.46
C PRO A 188 -35.70 -3.43 -53.83
N ALA A 189 -35.62 -2.40 -54.66
CA ALA A 189 -34.34 -1.85 -55.17
C ALA A 189 -33.69 -0.98 -54.09
N ARG A 190 -34.49 -0.30 -53.27
CA ARG A 190 -34.02 0.39 -52.07
C ARG A 190 -33.37 -0.60 -51.09
N ARG A 191 -34.04 -1.72 -50.79
CA ARG A 191 -33.49 -2.76 -49.89
C ARG A 191 -32.20 -3.38 -50.43
N GLN A 192 -32.12 -3.65 -51.74
CA GLN A 192 -30.88 -4.16 -52.36
C GLN A 192 -29.74 -3.15 -52.23
N HIS A 193 -30.01 -1.87 -52.47
CA HIS A 193 -29.00 -0.82 -52.34
C HIS A 193 -28.54 -0.61 -50.89
N GLU A 194 -29.46 -0.65 -49.93
CA GLU A 194 -29.14 -0.63 -48.50
C GLU A 194 -28.33 -1.86 -48.08
N ALA A 195 -28.68 -3.05 -48.58
CA ALA A 195 -27.94 -4.28 -48.35
C ALA A 195 -26.52 -4.22 -48.94
N ASP A 196 -26.33 -3.63 -50.13
CA ASP A 196 -25.02 -3.47 -50.75
C ASP A 196 -24.13 -2.48 -49.98
N ASN A 197 -24.68 -1.34 -49.54
CA ASN A 197 -23.95 -0.42 -48.67
C ASN A 197 -23.60 -1.07 -47.32
N THR A 198 -24.54 -1.83 -46.74
CA THR A 198 -24.30 -2.58 -45.50
C THR A 198 -23.19 -3.62 -45.68
N ARG A 199 -23.20 -4.36 -46.80
CA ARG A 199 -22.16 -5.34 -47.14
C ARG A 199 -20.78 -4.70 -47.23
N ARG A 200 -20.66 -3.58 -47.94
CA ARG A 200 -19.39 -2.82 -48.04
C ARG A 200 -18.90 -2.34 -46.67
N GLN A 201 -19.83 -1.87 -45.83
CA GLN A 201 -19.49 -1.46 -44.46
C GLN A 201 -19.03 -2.64 -43.60
N THR A 202 -19.69 -3.81 -43.70
CA THR A 202 -19.29 -5.00 -42.96
C THR A 202 -17.94 -5.55 -43.42
N GLN A 203 -17.66 -5.50 -44.73
CA GLN A 203 -16.37 -5.90 -45.28
C GLN A 203 -15.25 -4.98 -44.77
N PHE A 204 -15.46 -3.67 -44.83
CA PHE A 204 -14.53 -2.70 -44.24
C PHE A 204 -14.28 -2.94 -42.75
N ASN A 205 -15.33 -3.20 -41.96
CA ASN A 205 -15.17 -3.48 -40.54
C ASN A 205 -14.36 -4.76 -40.27
N ASN A 206 -14.53 -5.79 -41.10
CA ASN A 206 -13.75 -7.03 -40.99
C ASN A 206 -12.29 -6.80 -41.38
N ASP A 207 -12.04 -6.09 -42.48
CA ASP A 207 -10.69 -5.76 -42.95
C ASP A 207 -9.95 -4.87 -41.94
N TYR A 208 -10.64 -3.90 -41.33
CA TYR A 208 -10.09 -3.04 -40.28
C TYR A 208 -9.77 -3.83 -39.00
N ARG A 209 -10.62 -4.80 -38.62
CA ARG A 209 -10.35 -5.70 -37.49
C ARG A 209 -9.16 -6.61 -37.77
N ALA A 210 -9.05 -7.15 -38.98
CA ALA A 210 -7.91 -7.96 -39.40
C ALA A 210 -6.61 -7.15 -39.37
N TRP A 211 -6.61 -5.94 -39.92
CA TRP A 211 -5.49 -4.99 -39.84
C TRP A 211 -5.08 -4.68 -38.39
N GLY A 212 -6.05 -4.45 -37.49
CA GLY A 212 -5.79 -4.18 -36.08
C GLY A 212 -5.31 -5.40 -35.28
N GLY A 213 -5.75 -6.61 -35.63
CA GLY A 213 -5.30 -7.87 -35.00
C GLY A 213 -3.88 -8.26 -35.40
N ASP A 214 -3.54 -8.08 -36.68
CA ASP A 214 -2.22 -8.40 -37.25
C ASP A 214 -1.12 -7.41 -36.78
N LEU A 215 -1.51 -6.25 -36.23
CA LEU A 215 -0.60 -5.28 -35.61
C LEU A 215 0.15 -5.84 -34.38
N ASN A 216 -0.41 -6.85 -33.71
CA ASN A 216 0.15 -7.40 -32.47
C ASN A 216 1.18 -8.53 -32.72
N ASP A 217 1.13 -9.17 -33.90
CA ASP A 217 1.97 -10.33 -34.28
C ASP A 217 3.07 -9.99 -35.30
N ARG A 218 3.10 -8.78 -35.87
CA ARG A 218 4.10 -8.39 -36.88
C ARG A 218 5.43 -7.95 -36.22
N PRO A 219 6.58 -8.46 -36.70
CA PRO A 219 7.88 -7.99 -36.23
C PRO A 219 8.02 -6.51 -36.58
N ALA A 220 8.45 -5.70 -35.60
CA ALA A 220 8.83 -4.32 -35.86
C ALA A 220 9.81 -4.29 -37.04
N GLY A 221 9.55 -3.43 -38.04
CA GLY A 221 10.41 -3.27 -39.21
C GLY A 221 11.88 -3.05 -38.83
N PRO A 222 12.83 -3.34 -39.75
CA PRO A 222 14.25 -3.45 -39.42
C PRO A 222 14.74 -2.22 -38.66
N LEU A 223 15.33 -2.46 -37.49
CA LEU A 223 16.02 -1.45 -36.70
C LEU A 223 17.16 -0.88 -37.55
N SER A 224 16.99 0.33 -38.08
CA SER A 224 18.12 1.14 -38.54
C SER A 224 18.94 1.48 -37.30
N GLN A 225 19.94 0.65 -37.02
CA GLN A 225 21.03 1.02 -36.14
C GLN A 225 21.86 2.08 -36.84
N SER A 226 21.59 3.35 -36.55
CA SER A 226 22.52 4.45 -36.80
C SER A 226 22.74 5.18 -35.49
N TRP A 227 23.69 4.68 -34.72
CA TRP A 227 24.35 5.44 -33.66
C TRP A 227 25.78 5.69 -34.13
N LEU A 228 26.04 6.93 -34.55
CA LEU A 228 27.34 7.61 -34.53
C LEU A 228 27.08 9.02 -34.01
#